data_AF-A0A2M8GML7-F1
#
_entry.id   AF-A0A2M8GML7-F1
#
_cell.length_a   1.000
_cell.length_b   1.000
_cell.length_c   1.000
_cell.angle_alpha   90.00
_cell.angle_beta   90.00
_cell.angle_gamma   90.00
#
_symmetry.space_group_name_H-M   'P 1'
#
loop_
_entity.id
_entity.type
_entity.pdbx_description
1 polymer ?
#
loop_
_entity_poly.entity_id
_entity_poly.type
_entity_poly.pdbx_seq_one_letter_code
_entity_poly.pdbx_strand_id
1 'polypeptide(L)' 'MIPRNKIVCFIGVSGSGKSTVAFDIIAREGERQYFESLPSYARRYLHKSNRPDVDEIKGVSASIVISQDRV' A
#
# COMPACT_ATOMS: atom_id res chain seq x y z
N MET A 1 6.46 7.27 -12.58
CA MET A 1 6.37 8.26 -11.47
C MET A 1 4.90 8.57 -11.25
N ILE A 2 4.39 8.47 -10.02
CA ILE A 2 3.00 8.79 -9.66
C ILE A 2 2.98 10.17 -8.97
N PRO A 3 2.18 11.14 -9.41
CA PRO A 3 2.17 12.48 -8.83
C PRO A 3 1.57 12.48 -7.42
N ARG A 4 2.26 13.12 -6.46
CA ARG A 4 1.78 13.29 -5.09
C ARG A 4 0.79 14.45 -5.00
N ASN A 5 -0.09 14.41 -3.98
CA ASN A 5 -1.10 15.45 -3.71
C ASN A 5 -2.03 15.71 -4.91
N LYS A 6 -2.31 14.66 -5.67
CA LYS A 6 -3.23 14.66 -6.82
C LYS A 6 -4.14 13.45 -6.71
N ILE A 7 -5.33 13.57 -7.29
CA ILE A 7 -6.19 12.42 -7.54
C ILE A 7 -5.60 11.69 -8.74
N VAL A 8 -5.25 10.41 -8.55
CA VAL A 8 -4.70 9.54 -9.59
C VAL A 8 -5.66 8.38 -9.79
N CYS A 9 -6.08 8.16 -11.03
CA CYS A 9 -6.95 7.04 -11.39
C CYS A 9 -6.14 6.00 -12.17
N PHE A 10 -6.15 4.75 -11.69
CA PHE A 10 -5.62 3.61 -12.44
C PHE A 10 -6.74 3.03 -13.32
N ILE A 11 -6.55 3.04 -14.64
CA ILE A 11 -7.54 2.61 -15.64
C ILE A 11 -6.99 1.50 -16.54
N GLY A 12 -7.88 0.68 -17.11
CA GLY A 12 -7.51 -0.46 -17.95
C GLY A 12 -8.43 -1.67 -17.80
N VAL A 13 -8.30 -2.66 -18.70
CA VAL A 13 -9.13 -3.88 -18.77
C VAL A 13 -9.05 -4.75 -17.50
N SER A 14 -10.06 -5.57 -17.22
CA SER A 14 -9.99 -6.53 -16.10
C SER A 14 -8.74 -7.41 -16.21
N GLY A 15 -8.08 -7.69 -15.08
CA GLY A 15 -6.83 -8.45 -15.04
C GLY A 15 -5.56 -7.68 -15.43
N SER A 16 -5.65 -6.40 -15.81
CA SER A 16 -4.45 -5.60 -16.21
C SER A 16 -3.52 -5.20 -15.04
N GLY A 17 -3.68 -5.75 -13.84
CA GLY A 17 -2.83 -5.47 -12.69
C GLY A 17 -3.10 -4.16 -11.93
N LYS A 18 -4.17 -3.41 -12.23
CA LYS A 18 -4.51 -2.14 -11.53
C LYS A 18 -4.63 -2.33 -10.02
N SER A 19 -5.40 -3.33 -9.61
CA SER A 19 -5.62 -3.66 -8.20
C SER A 19 -4.32 -4.10 -7.53
N THR A 20 -3.48 -4.85 -8.24
CA THR A 20 -2.17 -5.26 -7.74
C THR A 20 -1.27 -4.05 -7.48
N VAL A 21 -1.20 -3.10 -8.41
CA VAL A 21 -0.41 -1.88 -8.21
C VAL A 21 -0.96 -1.05 -7.05
N ALA A 22 -2.28 -0.84 -6.99
CA ALA A 22 -2.89 0.01 -5.98
C ALA A 22 -2.87 -0.62 -4.56
N PHE A 23 -3.29 -1.88 -4.43
CA PHE A 23 -3.52 -2.54 -3.15
C PHE A 23 -2.34 -3.42 -2.74
N ASP A 24 -1.84 -4.28 -3.62
CA ASP A 24 -0.79 -5.24 -3.25
C ASP A 24 0.60 -4.60 -3.16
N ILE A 25 0.83 -3.51 -3.89
CA ILE A 25 2.13 -2.83 -3.92
C ILE A 25 2.09 -1.53 -3.11
N ILE A 26 1.34 -0.52 -3.57
CA ILE A 26 1.38 0.82 -2.98
C ILE A 26 0.83 0.81 -1.55
N ALA A 27 -0.35 0.21 -1.34
CA ALA A 27 -0.97 0.20 -0.04
C ALA A 27 -0.23 -0.67 0.99
N ARG A 28 0.23 -1.86 0.60
CA ARG A 28 1.07 -2.70 1.48
C ARG A 28 2.34 -1.98 1.92
N GLU A 29 3.00 -1.27 1.01
CA GLU A 29 4.18 -0.50 1.38
C GLU A 29 3.83 0.67 2.32
N GLY A 30 2.70 1.35 2.11
CA GLY A 30 2.25 2.41 3.00
C GLY A 30 1.88 1.89 4.40
N GLU A 31 1.24 0.73 4.48
CA GLU A 31 0.97 0.03 5.75
C GLU A 31 2.27 -0.36 6.46
N ARG A 32 3.24 -0.93 5.72
CA ARG A 32 4.57 -1.28 6.25
C ARG A 32 5.27 -0.05 6.86
N GLN A 33 5.29 1.07 6.15
CA GLN A 33 5.87 2.32 6.65
C GLN A 33 5.14 2.85 7.89
N TYR A 34 3.81 2.74 7.93
CA TYR A 34 3.04 3.11 9.11
C TYR A 34 3.45 2.27 10.32
N PHE A 35 3.54 0.94 10.18
CA PHE A 35 3.99 0.07 11.26
C PHE A 35 5.43 0.29 11.69
N GLU A 36 6.31 0.63 10.75
CA GLU A 36 7.69 0.99 11.06
C GLU A 36 7.81 2.34 11.79
N SER A 37 6.84 3.25 11.62
CA SER A 37 6.82 4.50 12.38
C SER A 37 6.39 4.33 13.85
N LEU A 38 5.77 3.20 14.20
CA LEU A 38 5.24 2.97 15.54
C LEU A 38 6.31 2.54 16.56
N PRO A 39 6.12 2.86 17.86
CA PRO A 39 6.97 2.37 18.94
C PRO A 39 7.09 0.85 18.96
N SER A 40 8.25 0.35 19.40
CA SER A 40 8.56 -1.08 19.49
C SER A 40 7.54 -1.89 20.28
N TYR A 41 6.90 -1.31 21.30
CA TYR A 41 5.84 -1.96 22.07
C TYR A 41 4.56 -2.20 21.26
N ALA A 42 4.19 -1.25 20.39
CA ALA A 42 2.98 -1.34 19.58
C ALA A 42 3.11 -2.39 18.46
N ARG A 43 4.34 -2.60 17.97
CA ARG A 43 4.64 -3.62 16.95
C ARG A 43 4.37 -5.06 17.40
N ARG A 44 4.26 -5.34 18.71
CA ARG A 44 3.92 -6.69 19.22
C ARG A 44 2.47 -7.11 18.93
N TYR A 45 1.58 -6.14 18.74
CA TYR A 45 0.14 -6.39 18.55
C TYR A 45 -0.28 -6.32 17.08
N LEU A 46 0.67 -6.08 16.18
CA LEU A 46 0.41 -5.83 14.77
C LEU A 46 1.02 -6.95 13.94
N HIS A 47 0.25 -7.46 12.99
CA HIS A 47 0.77 -8.39 12.00
C HIS A 47 1.84 -7.68 11.18
N LYS A 48 3.01 -8.31 11.04
CA LYS A 48 4.05 -7.78 10.14
C LYS A 48 3.50 -7.77 8.72
N SER A 49 3.36 -6.58 8.13
CA SER A 49 3.10 -6.48 6.70
C SER A 49 4.36 -6.94 5.95
N ASN A 50 4.21 -7.92 5.06
CA ASN A 50 5.32 -8.38 4.23
C ASN A 50 5.67 -7.30 3.21
N ARG A 51 6.97 -7.13 2.94
CA ARG A 51 7.43 -6.26 1.87
C ARG A 51 6.81 -6.74 0.53
N PRO A 52 6.23 -5.84 -0.27
CA PRO A 52 5.71 -6.23 -1.58
C PRO A 52 6.85 -6.71 -2.49
N ASP A 53 6.50 -7.61 -3.43
CA ASP A 53 7.43 -8.18 -4.40
C ASP A 53 7.74 -7.17 -5.52
N VAL A 54 8.64 -6.23 -5.23
CA VAL A 54 9.10 -5.17 -6.14
C VAL A 54 10.57 -4.86 -5.90
N ASP A 55 11.29 -4.49 -6.97
CA ASP A 55 12.70 -4.11 -6.87
C ASP A 55 12.91 -2.91 -5.93
N GLU A 56 12.23 -1.80 -6.23
CA GLU A 56 12.29 -0.57 -5.43
C GLU A 56 11.01 0.25 -5.55
N ILE A 57 10.59 0.83 -4.43
CA ILE A 57 9.56 1.85 -4.38
C ILE A 57 9.98 2.94 -3.39
N LYS A 58 9.82 4.20 -3.80
CA LYS A 58 10.25 5.37 -3.04
C LYS A 58 9.10 6.36 -2.90
N GLY A 59 9.12 7.13 -1.82
CA GLY A 59 8.18 8.24 -1.61
C GLY A 59 6.73 7.80 -1.35
N VAL A 60 6.50 6.53 -1.03
CA VAL A 60 5.24 6.07 -0.44
C VAL A 60 5.11 6.70 0.94
N SER A 61 3.87 6.96 1.36
CA SER A 61 3.56 7.44 2.71
C SER A 61 2.62 6.44 3.35
N ALA A 62 2.46 6.54 4.68
CA ALA A 62 1.40 5.83 5.38
C ALA A 62 0.08 5.97 4.60
N SER A 63 -0.53 4.84 4.28
CA SER A 63 -1.70 4.77 3.40
C SER A 63 -2.88 4.18 4.13
N ILE A 64 -4.07 4.68 3.81
CA ILE A 64 -5.34 4.08 4.22
C ILE A 64 -5.96 3.45 2.97
N VAL A 65 -6.36 2.18 3.08
CA VAL A 65 -7.05 1.46 2.03
C VAL A 65 -8.54 1.50 2.29
N ILE A 66 -9.30 1.84 1.27
CA ILE A 66 -10.75 1.71 1.25
C ILE A 66 -11.08 0.81 0.06
N SER A 67 -11.40 -0.45 0.34
CA SER A 67 -11.89 -1.42 -0.65
C SER A 67 -13.37 -1.71 -0.39
N GLN A 68 -14.07 -2.15 -1.43
CA GLN A 68 -15.40 -2.73 -1.28
C GLN A 68 -15.24 -4.25 -1.20
N ASP A 69 -15.04 -4.76 0.01
CA ASP A 69 -15.12 -6.19 0.26
C ASP A 69 -16.60 -6.55 0.34
N ARG A 70 -17.11 -7.29 -0.65
CA ARG A 70 -18.45 -7.88 -0.54
C ARG A 70 -18.37 -8.95 0.55
N VAL A 71 -18.97 -8.65 1.70
CA VAL A 71 -19.42 -9.67 2.66
C VAL A 71 -20.43 -10.58 1.98
#